data_AF-A0A1V5P7K1-F1
#
_entry.id   AF-A0A1V5P7K1-F1
#
_cell.length_a   1.000
_cell.length_b   1.000
_cell.length_c   1.000
_cell.angle_alpha   90.00
_cell.angle_beta   90.00
_cell.angle_gamma   90.00
#
_symmetry.space_group_name_H-M   'P 1'
#
loop_
_entity.id
_entity.type
_entity.pdbx_description
1 polymer ?
#
loop_
_entity_poly.entity_id
_entity_poly.type
_entity_poly.pdbx_seq_one_letter_code
_entity_poly.pdbx_strand_id
1 'polypeptide(L)'
;MLWYRKQREVLPIKLLAREAEIALEALREGGDLRNTIIRCYAEMERAVSVTRGLQRQDGMTAHEFESQLQRLGLPEEPIANLVQLFEAARYGMRAPGVTEEQSAVTCLNAIVVACWERV
;
A
#
# COMPACT_ATOMS: atom_id res chain seq x y z
N MET A 1 29.80 5.75 3.37
CA MET A 1 28.47 6.39 3.24
C MET A 1 27.39 5.50 2.59
N LEU A 2 27.68 4.25 2.18
CA LEU A 2 26.70 3.37 1.53
C LEU A 2 25.71 2.68 2.50
N TRP A 3 26.07 2.53 3.77
CA TRP A 3 25.27 1.81 4.76
C TRP A 3 24.00 2.58 5.19
N TYR A 4 24.10 3.91 5.29
CA TYR A 4 23.00 4.75 5.73
C TYR A 4 21.87 4.87 4.68
N ARG A 5 22.21 4.83 3.39
CA ARG A 5 21.24 4.88 2.29
C ARG A 5 20.40 3.58 2.22
N LYS A 6 21.05 2.43 2.35
CA LYS A 6 20.38 1.12 2.30
C LYS A 6 19.40 0.94 3.47
N GLN A 7 19.75 1.39 4.68
CA GLN A 7 18.83 1.35 5.82
C GLN A 7 17.58 2.24 5.63
N ARG A 8 17.73 3.38 4.94
CA ARG A 8 16.62 4.30 4.68
C ARG A 8 15.59 3.75 3.70
N GLU A 9 15.99 2.81 2.83
CA GLU A 9 15.12 2.15 1.84
C GLU A 9 14.47 0.85 2.38
N VAL A 10 15.06 0.20 3.38
CA VAL A 10 14.53 -1.07 3.96
C VAL A 10 13.40 -0.84 4.96
N LEU A 11 13.44 0.26 5.73
CA LEU A 11 12.37 0.58 6.70
C LEU A 11 10.99 0.76 6.05
N PRO A 12 10.86 1.49 4.93
CA PRO A 12 9.56 1.68 4.28
C PRO A 12 9.04 0.39 3.68
N ILE A 13 9.90 -0.45 3.08
CA ILE A 13 9.51 -1.75 2.52
C ILE A 13 8.94 -2.68 3.60
N LYS A 14 9.57 -2.74 4.78
CA LYS A 14 9.06 -3.54 5.90
C LYS A 14 7.71 -3.03 6.43
N LEU A 15 7.54 -1.71 6.50
CA LEU A 15 6.28 -1.10 6.90
C LEU A 15 5.17 -1.37 5.87
N LEU A 16 5.48 -1.24 4.58
CA LEU A 16 4.56 -1.55 3.48
C LEU A 16 4.10 -3.02 3.52
N ALA A 17 5.04 -3.96 3.70
CA ALA A 17 4.71 -5.38 3.88
C ALA A 17 3.77 -5.58 5.07
N ARG A 18 4.08 -4.95 6.20
CA ARG A 18 3.30 -5.08 7.43
C ARG A 18 1.87 -4.55 7.26
N GLU A 19 1.69 -3.38 6.65
CA GLU A 19 0.36 -2.81 6.45
C GLU A 19 -0.46 -3.62 5.43
N ALA A 20 0.19 -4.19 4.41
CA ALA A 20 -0.46 -5.10 3.49
C ALA A 20 -0.90 -6.42 4.17
N GLU A 21 -0.06 -6.98 5.04
CA GLU A 21 -0.39 -8.17 5.83
C GLU A 21 -1.56 -7.94 6.79
N ILE A 22 -1.57 -6.78 7.48
CA ILE A 22 -2.69 -6.39 8.37
C ILE A 22 -3.99 -6.29 7.57
N ALA A 23 -3.94 -5.70 6.38
CA ALA A 23 -5.12 -5.59 5.52
C ALA A 23 -5.59 -6.96 5.02
N LEU A 24 -4.67 -7.84 4.61
CA LEU A 24 -5.00 -9.21 4.21
C LEU A 24 -5.69 -9.99 5.32
N GLU A 25 -5.17 -9.90 6.54
CA GLU A 25 -5.76 -10.60 7.68
C GLU A 25 -7.15 -10.06 8.01
N ALA A 26 -7.32 -8.73 8.02
CA ALA A 26 -8.62 -8.11 8.24
C ALA A 26 -9.66 -8.54 7.19
N LEU A 27 -9.28 -8.68 5.92
CA LEU A 27 -10.19 -9.19 4.89
C LEU A 27 -10.52 -10.67 5.09
N ARG A 28 -9.53 -11.50 5.46
CA ARG A 28 -9.74 -12.94 5.74
C ARG A 28 -10.68 -13.18 6.92
N GLU A 29 -10.65 -12.31 7.92
CA GLU A 29 -11.56 -12.36 9.08
C GLU A 29 -12.99 -11.88 8.75
N GLY A 30 -13.26 -11.48 7.50
CA GLY A 30 -14.56 -10.97 7.07
C GLY A 30 -14.76 -9.47 7.39
N GLY A 31 -13.66 -8.72 7.54
CA GLY A 31 -13.68 -7.28 7.73
C GLY A 31 -14.22 -6.54 6.50
N ASP A 32 -14.74 -5.33 6.72
CA ASP A 32 -15.26 -4.49 5.64
C ASP A 32 -14.14 -4.08 4.66
N LEU A 33 -14.31 -4.42 3.38
CA LEU A 33 -13.31 -4.16 2.34
C LEU A 33 -12.99 -2.67 2.24
N ARG A 34 -14.03 -1.82 2.26
CA ARG A 34 -13.88 -0.37 2.09
C ARG A 34 -13.00 0.21 3.18
N ASN A 35 -13.34 -0.04 4.45
CA ASN A 35 -12.58 0.47 5.59
C ASN A 35 -11.16 -0.09 5.62
N THR A 36 -11.01 -1.38 5.29
CA THR A 36 -9.70 -2.05 5.29
C THR A 36 -8.77 -1.44 4.25
N ILE A 37 -9.25 -1.22 3.02
CA ILE A 37 -8.45 -0.61 1.94
C ILE A 37 -8.12 0.84 2.24
N ILE A 38 -9.08 1.64 2.73
CA ILE A 38 -8.83 3.05 3.09
C ILE A 38 -7.75 3.14 4.17
N ARG A 39 -7.84 2.29 5.20
CA ARG A 39 -6.87 2.26 6.30
C ARG A 39 -5.49 1.80 5.81
N CYS A 40 -5.44 0.71 5.04
CA CYS A 40 -4.19 0.20 4.47
C CYS A 40 -3.48 1.27 3.63
N TYR A 41 -4.22 1.93 2.74
CA TYR A 41 -3.68 2.99 1.89
C TYR A 41 -3.11 4.15 2.71
N ALA A 42 -3.84 4.63 3.72
CA ALA A 42 -3.40 5.74 4.56
C ALA A 42 -2.12 5.41 5.37
N GLU A 43 -2.01 4.19 5.91
CA GLU A 43 -0.82 3.78 6.66
C GLU A 43 0.38 3.54 5.73
N MET A 44 0.17 3.01 4.52
CA MET A 44 1.22 2.90 3.50
C MET A 44 1.72 4.29 3.07
N GLU A 45 0.82 5.25 2.82
CA GLU A 45 1.16 6.63 2.52
C GLU A 45 2.01 7.24 3.64
N ARG A 46 1.61 7.00 4.90
CA ARG A 46 2.35 7.42 6.08
C ARG A 46 3.74 6.81 6.13
N ALA A 47 3.90 5.51 5.90
CA ALA A 47 5.19 4.83 5.88
C ALA A 47 6.14 5.42 4.82
N VAL A 48 5.62 5.73 3.64
CA VAL A 48 6.39 6.37 2.56
C VAL A 48 6.75 7.82 2.93
N SER A 49 5.83 8.58 3.54
CA SER A 49 6.03 9.98 3.93
C SER A 49 7.16 10.16 4.96
N VAL A 50 7.26 9.25 5.95
CA VAL A 50 8.30 9.28 7.00
C VAL A 50 9.70 9.20 6.38
N THR A 51 9.85 8.47 5.27
CA THR A 51 11.11 8.31 4.54
C THR A 51 11.61 9.61 3.92
N ARG A 52 10.68 10.44 3.42
CA ARG A 52 11.01 11.73 2.81
C ARG A 52 11.52 12.76 3.84
N GLY A 53 11.39 12.50 5.15
CA GLY A 53 11.68 13.50 6.19
C GLY A 53 10.78 14.73 6.10
N LEU A 54 9.68 14.64 5.34
CA LEU A 54 8.71 15.71 5.15
C LEU A 54 7.80 15.72 6.37
N GLN A 55 8.11 16.58 7.34
CA GLN A 55 7.20 16.92 8.44
C GLN A 55 5.98 17.76 7.98
N ARG A 56 5.81 18.03 6.67
CA ARG A 56 4.75 18.90 6.18
C ARG A 56 3.82 18.20 5.20
N GLN A 57 2.56 18.30 5.59
CA GLN A 57 1.33 17.71 5.10
C GLN A 57 0.84 18.39 3.82
N ASP A 58 1.50 18.13 2.69
CA ASP A 58 0.77 18.15 1.44
C ASP A 58 0.46 16.68 1.14
N GLY A 59 -0.84 16.34 1.14
CA GLY A 59 -1.28 14.95 0.90
C GLY A 59 -0.65 14.43 -0.38
N MET A 60 -0.06 13.24 -0.31
CA MET A 60 0.61 12.67 -1.48
C MET A 60 -0.46 12.30 -2.49
N THR A 61 -0.29 12.71 -3.74
CA THR A 61 -1.21 12.29 -4.80
C THR A 61 -1.06 10.80 -5.06
N ALA A 62 -2.12 10.14 -5.55
CA ALA A 62 -2.07 8.72 -5.86
C ALA A 62 -0.94 8.37 -6.85
N HIS A 63 -0.69 9.25 -7.82
CA HIS A 63 0.40 9.07 -8.78
C HIS A 63 1.79 9.19 -8.15
N GLU A 64 1.96 10.10 -7.19
CA GLU A 64 3.23 10.20 -6.45
C GLU A 64 3.47 8.98 -5.56
N PHE A 65 2.40 8.43 -4.95
CA PHE A 65 2.45 7.18 -4.21
C PHE A 65 2.92 6.02 -5.10
N GLU A 66 2.27 5.83 -6.24
CA GLU A 66 2.63 4.82 -7.25
C GLU A 66 4.10 4.94 -7.65
N SER A 67 4.53 6.15 -8.04
CA SER A 67 5.91 6.42 -8.43
C SER A 67 6.91 6.10 -7.32
N GLN A 68 6.56 6.34 -6.05
CA GLN A 68 7.44 5.96 -4.93
C GLN A 68 7.55 4.45 -4.79
N LEU A 69 6.44 3.73 -4.85
CA LEU A 69 6.44 2.27 -4.72
C LEU A 69 7.21 1.62 -5.88
N GLN A 70 7.07 2.14 -7.11
CA GLN A 70 7.87 1.73 -8.27
C GLN A 70 9.36 2.03 -8.09
N ARG A 71 9.73 3.18 -7.52
CA ARG A 71 11.13 3.50 -7.17
C ARG A 71 11.68 2.58 -6.08
N LEU A 72 10.83 2.14 -5.17
CA LEU A 72 11.11 1.08 -4.22
C LEU A 72 11.06 -0.30 -4.86
N GLY A 73 10.90 -0.41 -6.19
CA GLY A 73 10.95 -1.62 -7.01
C GLY A 73 9.81 -2.60 -6.79
N LEU A 74 8.65 -2.11 -6.35
CA LEU A 74 7.41 -2.87 -6.29
C LEU A 74 6.73 -2.91 -7.66
N PRO A 75 5.95 -3.96 -7.96
CA PRO A 75 5.34 -4.16 -9.27
C PRO A 75 4.23 -3.14 -9.53
N GLU A 76 4.25 -2.53 -10.71
CA GLU A 76 3.34 -1.45 -11.11
C GLU A 76 1.87 -1.86 -11.10
N GLU A 77 1.53 -3.00 -11.71
CA GLU A 77 0.14 -3.45 -11.86
C GLU A 77 -0.58 -3.68 -10.52
N PRO A 78 -0.02 -4.41 -9.53
CA PRO A 78 -0.60 -4.52 -8.19
C PRO A 78 -0.80 -3.18 -7.48
N ILE A 79 0.10 -2.21 -7.70
CA ILE A 79 -0.03 -0.88 -7.09
C ILE A 79 -1.16 -0.09 -7.74
N ALA A 80 -1.23 -0.07 -9.07
CA ALA A 80 -2.29 0.62 -9.80
C ALA A 80 -3.67 0.07 -9.44
N ASN A 81 -3.80 -1.26 -9.34
CA ASN A 81 -5.03 -1.91 -8.91
C ASN A 81 -5.41 -1.56 -7.45
N LEU A 82 -4.43 -1.47 -6.54
CA LEU A 82 -4.67 -1.02 -5.17
C LEU A 82 -5.18 0.43 -5.12
N VAL A 83 -4.63 1.32 -5.94
CA VAL A 83 -5.09 2.71 -6.07
C VAL A 83 -6.53 2.76 -6.60
N GLN A 84 -6.85 1.99 -7.63
CA GLN A 84 -8.22 1.91 -8.15
C GLN A 84 -9.21 1.40 -7.10
N LEU A 85 -8.83 0.39 -6.31
CA LEU A 85 -9.65 -0.10 -5.20
C LEU A 85 -9.83 0.96 -4.11
N PHE A 86 -8.80 1.74 -3.81
CA PHE A 86 -8.89 2.87 -2.88
C PHE A 86 -9.84 3.96 -3.40
N GLU A 87 -9.72 4.36 -4.66
CA GLU A 87 -10.61 5.35 -5.27
C GLU A 87 -12.06 4.85 -5.30
N ALA A 88 -12.27 3.57 -5.63
CA ALA A 88 -13.59 2.93 -5.57
C ALA A 88 -14.12 2.87 -4.12
N ALA A 89 -13.26 2.58 -3.13
CA ALA A 89 -13.63 2.59 -1.72
C ALA A 89 -13.94 4.02 -1.19
N ARG A 90 -13.28 5.05 -1.74
CA ARG A 90 -13.45 6.44 -1.28
C ARG A 90 -14.60 7.16 -1.97
N TYR A 91 -14.71 7.02 -3.28
CA TYR A 91 -15.67 7.74 -4.13
C TYR A 91 -16.81 6.85 -4.65
N GLY A 92 -16.64 5.53 -4.61
CA GLY A 92 -17.67 4.60 -5.07
C GLY A 92 -18.90 4.67 -4.15
N MET A 93 -20.06 4.82 -4.78
CA MET A 93 -21.36 4.76 -4.08
C MET A 93 -21.82 3.32 -3.81
N ARG A 94 -21.18 2.30 -4.41
CA ARG A 94 -21.54 0.89 -4.24
C ARG A 94 -20.69 0.25 -3.15
N ALA A 95 -21.31 -0.64 -2.37
CA ALA A 95 -20.56 -1.54 -1.52
C ALA A 95 -19.67 -2.43 -2.41
N PRO A 96 -18.38 -2.63 -2.06
CA PRO A 96 -17.53 -3.53 -2.82
C PRO A 96 -18.11 -4.95 -2.80
N GLY A 97 -18.04 -5.64 -3.94
CA GLY A 97 -18.49 -7.02 -4.06
C GLY A 97 -17.35 -8.02 -3.90
N VAL A 98 -17.69 -9.30 -4.11
CA VAL A 98 -16.77 -10.43 -3.99
C VAL A 98 -15.61 -10.33 -4.99
N THR A 99 -15.84 -9.76 -6.17
CA THR A 99 -14.80 -9.56 -7.18
C THR A 99 -13.78 -8.52 -6.73
N GLU A 100 -14.23 -7.39 -6.20
CA GLU A 100 -13.35 -6.35 -5.67
C GLU A 100 -12.53 -6.86 -4.47
N GLU A 101 -13.13 -7.70 -3.62
CA GLU A 101 -12.44 -8.33 -2.50
C GLU A 101 -11.34 -9.29 -2.96
N GLN A 102 -11.62 -10.14 -3.95
CA GLN A 102 -10.61 -11.04 -4.53
C GLN A 102 -9.48 -10.27 -5.20
N SER A 103 -9.80 -9.19 -5.93
CA SER A 103 -8.81 -8.28 -6.50
C SER A 103 -7.93 -7.65 -5.43
N ALA A 104 -8.54 -7.18 -4.33
CA ALA A 104 -7.81 -6.61 -3.20
C ALA A 104 -6.84 -7.61 -2.57
N VAL A 105 -7.31 -8.82 -2.28
CA VAL A 105 -6.46 -9.89 -1.72
C VAL A 105 -5.30 -10.22 -2.66
N THR A 106 -5.56 -10.31 -3.96
CA THR A 106 -4.52 -10.59 -4.97
C THR A 106 -3.45 -9.50 -4.99
N CYS A 107 -3.88 -8.23 -5.01
CA CYS A 107 -2.97 -7.08 -5.07
C CYS A 107 -2.13 -6.97 -3.79
N LEU A 108 -2.77 -7.07 -2.62
CA LEU A 108 -2.07 -7.00 -1.33
C LEU A 108 -1.05 -8.14 -1.19
N ASN A 109 -1.41 -9.36 -1.60
CA ASN A 109 -0.49 -10.49 -1.56
C ASN A 109 0.72 -10.29 -2.49
N ALA A 110 0.50 -9.78 -3.71
CA ALA A 110 1.59 -9.47 -4.63
C ALA A 110 2.54 -8.39 -4.06
N ILE A 111 2.00 -7.37 -3.38
CA ILE A 111 2.79 -6.34 -2.71
C ILE A 111 3.61 -6.93 -1.56
N VAL A 112 3.01 -7.81 -0.72
CA VAL A 112 3.72 -8.49 0.37
C VAL A 112 4.90 -9.31 -0.17
N VAL A 113 4.67 -10.15 -1.17
CA VAL A 113 5.73 -10.97 -1.80
C VAL A 113 6.84 -10.09 -2.34
N ALA A 114 6.50 -9.05 -3.11
CA ALA A 114 7.47 -8.14 -3.67
C ALA A 114 8.27 -7.38 -2.59
N CYS A 115 7.65 -7.03 -1.46
CA CYS A 115 8.37 -6.42 -0.34
C CYS A 115 9.36 -7.40 0.30
N TRP A 116 8.98 -8.67 0.53
CA TRP A 116 9.84 -9.67 1.17
C TRP A 116 11.03 -10.08 0.32
N GLU A 117 10.91 -10.09 -1.00
CA GLU A 117 12.04 -10.33 -1.92
C GLU A 117 13.13 -9.24 -1.84
N ARG A 118 12.84 -8.12 -1.17
CA ARG A 118 13.66 -6.90 -1.17
C ARG A 118 14.22 -6.53 0.21
N VAL A 119 13.86 -7.28 1.26
CA VAL A 119 14.33 -7.14 2.64
C VAL A 119 15.59 -7.96 2.87
#